data_AF-A0A914TNY8-F1
#
_entry.id   AF-A0A914TNY8-F1
#
_cell.length_a   1.000
_cell.length_b   1.000
_cell.length_c   1.000
_cell.angle_alpha   90.00
_cell.angle_beta   90.00
_cell.angle_gamma   90.00
#
_symmetry.space_group_name_H-M   'P 1'
#
loop_
_entity.id
_entity.type
_entity.pdbx_description
1 polymer ?
#
loop_
_entity_poly.entity_id
_entity_poly.type
_entity_poly.pdbx_seq_one_letter_code
_entity_poly.pdbx_strand_id
1 'polypeptide(L)'
;MVLRYRISQITYRQGISNDERRRFIITFLDKTIERCFHIIHINSSNKSLLSFWLSNCSELLHIITADKEISTIIGENVISKLKTTVEKCYDLLVETTRVGLQQPMSTFLKVDLNDEIASEGVIRQLDDLVQIIRKCHLNAALTIQLFSQLFYFISMYGFNWLVTTREGAFYLSRQFGLRLRNRLQYICQWAEKQGLELAAECHLDRLQQTVNLLTTPKTIDQIASLGATCYKLNSLQVKYLLENYVPEVGEPRASRDLIVEVVRLAESQADVMSKQDGFPIQLEESPQLHLSFVFPSDGYFVGKLLSALF
;
A
#
# COMPACT_ATOMS: atom_id res chain seq x y z
N MET A 1 -5.70 -30.55 -8.11
CA MET A 1 -6.07 -32.00 -8.08
C MET A 1 -7.47 -32.28 -8.60
N VAL A 2 -8.56 -31.77 -7.99
CA VAL A 2 -9.94 -32.07 -8.42
C VAL A 2 -10.21 -31.69 -9.89
N LEU A 3 -9.72 -30.54 -10.37
CA LEU A 3 -9.85 -30.13 -11.77
C LEU A 3 -9.18 -31.14 -12.71
N ARG A 4 -7.92 -31.50 -12.47
CA ARG A 4 -7.18 -32.50 -13.26
C ARG A 4 -7.85 -33.88 -13.24
N TYR A 5 -8.34 -34.32 -12.08
CA TYR A 5 -9.10 -35.57 -11.98
C TYR A 5 -10.36 -35.54 -12.86
N ARG A 6 -11.12 -34.44 -12.84
CA ARG A 6 -12.35 -34.30 -13.63
C ARG A 6 -12.12 -34.15 -15.13
N ILE A 7 -10.92 -33.73 -15.54
CA ILE A 7 -10.50 -33.67 -16.94
C ILE A 7 -10.15 -35.06 -17.47
N SER A 8 -9.52 -35.90 -16.64
CA SER A 8 -9.08 -37.23 -17.04
C SER A 8 -10.24 -38.09 -17.55
N GLN A 9 -10.15 -38.46 -18.83
CA GLN A 9 -11.12 -39.32 -19.50
C GLN A 9 -11.09 -40.76 -18.97
N ILE A 10 -9.96 -41.18 -18.40
CA ILE A 10 -9.72 -42.54 -17.94
C ILE A 10 -10.31 -42.76 -16.55
N THR A 11 -10.23 -41.75 -15.68
CA THR A 11 -10.59 -41.89 -14.26
C THR A 11 -11.93 -41.25 -13.89
N TYR A 12 -12.42 -40.23 -14.63
CA TYR A 12 -13.66 -39.54 -14.28
C TYR A 12 -14.81 -39.83 -15.27
N ARG A 13 -15.82 -40.56 -14.78
CA ARG A 13 -17.07 -40.92 -15.46
C ARG A 13 -16.85 -41.40 -16.89
N GLN A 14 -16.47 -42.67 -17.02
CA GLN A 14 -16.35 -43.34 -18.31
C GLN A 14 -17.71 -43.38 -19.01
N GLY A 15 -17.82 -42.76 -20.19
CA GLY A 15 -19.06 -42.72 -20.99
C GLY A 15 -19.69 -41.33 -21.22
N ILE A 16 -19.20 -40.25 -20.56
CA ILE A 16 -19.68 -38.89 -20.85
C ILE A 16 -18.94 -38.26 -22.03
N SER A 17 -19.65 -37.44 -22.82
CA SER A 17 -19.05 -36.68 -23.92
C SER A 17 -18.07 -35.62 -23.41
N ASN A 18 -17.13 -35.20 -24.27
CA ASN A 18 -16.17 -34.14 -23.92
C ASN A 18 -16.85 -32.81 -23.60
N ASP A 19 -17.97 -32.50 -24.27
CA ASP A 19 -18.74 -31.27 -24.04
C ASP A 19 -19.49 -31.28 -22.71
N GLU A 20 -20.03 -32.44 -22.30
CA GLU A 20 -20.64 -32.59 -20.98
C GLU A 20 -19.59 -32.51 -19.88
N ARG A 21 -18.42 -33.14 -20.06
CA ARG A 21 -17.31 -33.05 -19.11
C ARG A 21 -16.87 -31.59 -18.93
N ARG A 22 -16.70 -30.85 -20.03
CA ARG A 22 -16.38 -29.41 -20.01
C ARG A 22 -17.43 -28.63 -19.22
N ARG A 23 -18.72 -28.81 -19.52
CA ARG A 23 -19.82 -28.15 -18.81
C ARG A 23 -19.78 -28.42 -17.30
N PHE A 24 -19.58 -29.67 -16.88
CA PHE A 24 -19.50 -30.00 -15.45
C PHE A 24 -18.30 -29.36 -14.74
N ILE A 25 -17.15 -29.25 -15.41
CA ILE A 25 -15.95 -28.60 -14.85
C ILE A 25 -16.21 -27.10 -14.68
N ILE A 26 -16.72 -26.44 -15.72
CA ILE A 26 -17.05 -25.01 -15.71
C ILE A 26 -18.06 -24.72 -14.59
N THR A 27 -19.19 -25.43 -14.55
CA THR A 27 -20.22 -25.21 -13.52
C THR A 27 -19.71 -25.46 -12.10
N PHE A 28 -18.84 -26.45 -11.92
CA PHE A 28 -18.24 -26.71 -10.61
C PHE A 28 -17.34 -25.56 -10.15
N LEU A 29 -16.46 -25.09 -11.04
CA LEU A 29 -15.54 -24.01 -10.69
C LEU A 29 -16.29 -22.69 -10.50
N ASP A 30 -17.24 -22.37 -11.37
CA ASP A 30 -18.06 -21.15 -11.28
C ASP A 30 -18.78 -21.07 -9.92
N LYS A 31 -19.46 -22.15 -9.50
CA LYS A 31 -20.09 -22.24 -8.17
C LYS A 31 -19.09 -22.17 -7.02
N THR A 32 -17.86 -22.65 -7.22
CA THR A 32 -16.81 -22.57 -6.21
C THR A 32 -16.34 -21.11 -6.05
N ILE A 33 -16.14 -20.39 -7.16
CA ILE A 33 -15.78 -18.97 -7.16
C ILE A 33 -16.88 -18.13 -6.51
N GLU A 34 -18.15 -18.37 -6.85
CA GLU A 34 -19.30 -17.68 -6.24
C GLU A 34 -19.33 -17.85 -4.72
N ARG A 35 -19.06 -19.07 -4.23
CA ARG A 35 -18.97 -19.35 -2.79
C ARG A 35 -17.79 -18.63 -2.14
N CYS A 36 -16.61 -18.63 -2.77
CA CYS A 36 -15.44 -17.90 -2.28
C CYS A 36 -15.76 -16.41 -2.17
N PHE A 37 -16.31 -15.82 -3.23
CA PHE A 37 -16.71 -14.42 -3.28
C PHE A 37 -17.71 -14.08 -2.15
N HIS A 38 -18.71 -14.92 -1.95
CA HIS A 38 -19.70 -14.74 -0.88
C HIS A 38 -19.07 -14.78 0.53
N ILE A 39 -18.18 -15.74 0.79
CA ILE A 39 -17.47 -15.84 2.08
C ILE A 39 -16.57 -14.62 2.31
N ILE A 40 -15.84 -14.18 1.29
CA ILE A 40 -15.00 -12.97 1.32
C ILE A 40 -15.85 -11.75 1.67
N HIS A 41 -17.02 -11.60 1.03
CA HIS A 41 -17.89 -10.45 1.23
C HIS A 41 -18.49 -10.37 2.64
N ILE A 42 -18.98 -11.49 3.18
CA ILE A 42 -19.55 -11.55 4.53
C ILE A 42 -18.49 -11.31 5.61
N ASN A 43 -17.24 -11.66 5.34
CA ASN A 43 -16.12 -11.54 6.29
C ASN A 43 -15.18 -10.38 5.93
N SER A 44 -15.72 -9.29 5.37
CA SER A 44 -14.97 -8.14 4.86
C SER A 44 -14.09 -7.41 5.90
N SER A 45 -14.33 -7.62 7.20
CA SER A 45 -13.55 -7.06 8.31
C SER A 45 -12.53 -8.02 8.92
N ASN A 46 -12.51 -9.29 8.51
CA ASN A 46 -11.65 -10.31 9.10
C ASN A 46 -10.35 -10.47 8.30
N LYS A 47 -9.27 -9.79 8.75
CA LYS A 47 -7.94 -9.81 8.10
C LYS A 47 -7.40 -11.23 7.86
N SER A 48 -7.60 -12.14 8.81
CA SER A 48 -7.12 -13.52 8.72
C SER A 48 -7.83 -14.32 7.63
N LEU A 49 -9.16 -14.21 7.57
CA LEU A 49 -9.95 -14.87 6.51
C LEU A 49 -9.66 -14.26 5.14
N LEU A 50 -9.56 -12.94 5.04
CA LEU A 50 -9.22 -12.27 3.79
C LEU A 50 -7.83 -12.65 3.31
N SER A 51 -6.82 -12.68 4.18
CA SER A 51 -5.46 -13.10 3.83
C SER A 51 -5.42 -14.56 3.36
N PHE A 52 -6.17 -15.43 4.02
CA PHE A 52 -6.32 -16.83 3.63
C PHE A 52 -6.95 -16.96 2.24
N TRP A 53 -8.08 -16.31 2.00
CA TRP A 53 -8.78 -16.40 0.72
C TRP A 53 -8.04 -15.71 -0.42
N LEU A 54 -7.37 -14.59 -0.15
CA LEU A 54 -6.52 -13.92 -1.13
C LEU A 54 -5.38 -14.83 -1.60
N SER A 55 -4.70 -15.48 -0.65
CA SER A 55 -3.63 -16.45 -0.96
C SER A 55 -4.18 -17.61 -1.80
N ASN A 56 -5.24 -18.28 -1.35
CA ASN A 56 -5.79 -19.44 -2.05
C ASN A 56 -6.40 -19.11 -3.42
N CYS A 57 -7.13 -18.00 -3.54
CA CYS A 57 -7.75 -17.61 -4.80
C CYS A 57 -6.71 -17.15 -5.84
N SER A 58 -5.68 -16.43 -5.41
CA SER A 58 -4.59 -16.02 -6.31
C SER A 58 -3.74 -17.21 -6.77
N GLU A 59 -3.48 -18.16 -5.87
CA GLU A 59 -2.82 -19.43 -6.19
C GLU A 59 -3.65 -20.28 -7.16
N LEU A 60 -4.96 -20.42 -6.91
CA LEU A 60 -5.88 -21.13 -7.80
C LEU A 60 -5.92 -20.49 -9.20
N LEU A 61 -5.96 -19.16 -9.26
CA LEU A 61 -5.93 -18.42 -10.51
C LEU A 61 -4.63 -18.73 -11.28
N HIS A 62 -3.49 -18.67 -10.61
CA HIS A 62 -2.19 -19.00 -11.20
C HIS A 62 -2.15 -20.44 -11.75
N ILE A 63 -2.64 -21.41 -10.99
CA ILE A 63 -2.72 -22.81 -11.43
C ILE A 63 -3.57 -22.96 -12.69
N ILE A 64 -4.72 -22.28 -12.76
CA ILE A 64 -5.63 -22.33 -13.90
C ILE A 64 -5.00 -21.68 -15.14
N THR A 65 -4.32 -20.54 -14.98
CA THR A 65 -3.76 -19.78 -16.11
C THR A 65 -2.45 -20.38 -16.62
N ALA A 66 -1.66 -21.01 -15.76
CA ALA A 66 -0.42 -21.69 -16.15
C ALA A 66 -0.67 -22.94 -17.00
N ASP A 67 -1.84 -23.57 -16.86
CA ASP A 67 -2.20 -24.81 -17.51
C ASP A 67 -3.08 -24.55 -18.75
N LYS A 68 -2.48 -24.60 -19.95
CA LYS A 68 -3.16 -24.29 -21.21
C LYS A 68 -4.41 -25.15 -21.46
N GLU A 69 -4.38 -26.42 -21.07
CA GLU A 69 -5.52 -27.33 -21.25
C GLU A 69 -6.68 -26.91 -20.33
N ILE A 70 -6.38 -26.73 -19.04
CA ILE A 70 -7.36 -26.27 -18.04
C ILE A 70 -7.92 -24.90 -18.42
N SER A 71 -7.06 -23.95 -18.77
CA SER A 71 -7.43 -22.59 -19.15
C SER A 71 -8.41 -22.58 -20.33
N THR A 72 -8.12 -23.38 -21.37
CA THR A 72 -8.98 -23.50 -22.55
C THR A 72 -10.34 -24.13 -22.22
N ILE A 73 -10.35 -25.13 -21.33
CA ILE A 73 -11.59 -25.82 -20.90
C ILE A 73 -12.49 -24.89 -20.07
N ILE A 74 -11.90 -24.13 -19.14
CA ILE A 74 -12.64 -23.24 -18.23
C ILE A 74 -13.18 -22.01 -18.98
N GLY A 75 -12.38 -21.45 -19.88
CA GLY A 75 -12.73 -20.27 -20.66
C GLY A 75 -12.57 -18.95 -19.91
N GLU A 76 -12.50 -17.85 -20.65
CA GLU A 76 -12.17 -16.52 -20.11
C GLU A 76 -13.20 -15.99 -19.11
N ASN A 77 -14.49 -16.29 -19.30
CA ASN A 77 -15.56 -15.78 -18.44
C ASN A 77 -15.44 -16.22 -16.98
N VAL A 78 -15.01 -17.45 -16.72
CA VAL A 78 -14.84 -17.95 -15.34
C VAL A 78 -13.50 -17.47 -14.76
N ILE A 79 -12.47 -17.37 -15.60
CA ILE A 79 -11.16 -16.83 -15.19
C ILE A 79 -11.30 -15.36 -14.80
N SER A 80 -12.05 -14.55 -15.56
CA SER A 80 -12.28 -13.14 -15.24
C SER A 80 -13.05 -12.97 -13.93
N LYS A 81 -14.08 -13.78 -13.67
CA LYS A 81 -14.77 -13.81 -12.36
C LYS A 81 -13.81 -14.12 -11.20
N LEU A 82 -12.88 -15.07 -11.38
CA LEU A 82 -11.87 -15.38 -10.37
C LEU A 82 -10.89 -14.22 -10.17
N LYS A 83 -10.43 -13.56 -11.25
CA LYS A 83 -9.60 -12.34 -11.16
C LYS A 83 -10.28 -11.25 -10.34
N THR A 84 -11.53 -10.93 -10.66
CA THR A 84 -12.33 -9.95 -9.91
C THR A 84 -12.51 -10.36 -8.44
N THR A 85 -12.65 -11.66 -8.15
CA THR A 85 -12.73 -12.17 -6.77
C THR A 85 -11.43 -11.94 -6.01
N VAL A 86 -10.27 -12.17 -6.65
CA VAL A 86 -8.94 -11.92 -6.06
C VAL A 86 -8.73 -10.42 -5.81
N GLU A 87 -8.98 -9.58 -6.81
CA GLU A 87 -8.89 -8.11 -6.68
C GLU A 87 -9.79 -7.60 -5.56
N LYS A 88 -11.05 -8.04 -5.52
CA LYS A 88 -11.98 -7.60 -4.48
C LYS A 88 -11.54 -8.03 -3.08
N CYS A 89 -10.97 -9.23 -2.95
CA CYS A 89 -10.43 -9.72 -1.69
C CYS A 89 -9.25 -8.86 -1.22
N TYR A 90 -8.37 -8.50 -2.15
CA TYR A 90 -7.25 -7.60 -1.89
C TYR A 90 -7.72 -6.22 -1.43
N ASP A 91 -8.66 -5.60 -2.14
CA ASP A 91 -9.21 -4.29 -1.79
C ASP A 91 -9.82 -4.28 -0.37
N LEU A 92 -10.57 -5.33 -0.03
CA LEU A 92 -11.15 -5.47 1.30
C LEU A 92 -10.07 -5.63 2.39
N LEU A 93 -8.99 -6.35 2.10
CA LEU A 93 -7.87 -6.52 3.04
C LEU A 93 -7.12 -5.20 3.27
N VAL A 94 -6.86 -4.44 2.19
CA VAL A 94 -6.28 -3.09 2.26
C VAL A 94 -7.18 -2.19 3.10
N GLU A 95 -8.47 -2.12 2.77
CA GLU A 95 -9.43 -1.23 3.42
C GLU A 95 -9.60 -1.54 4.91
N THR A 96 -9.80 -2.81 5.27
CA THR A 96 -9.91 -3.22 6.68
C THR A 96 -8.64 -2.92 7.47
N THR A 97 -7.47 -3.08 6.85
CA THR A 97 -6.20 -2.74 7.51
C THR A 97 -6.03 -1.24 7.68
N ARG A 98 -6.39 -0.46 6.64
CA ARG A 98 -6.39 1.00 6.66
C ARG A 98 -7.30 1.56 7.76
N VAL A 99 -8.53 1.04 7.88
CA VAL A 99 -9.45 1.41 8.96
C VAL A 99 -8.84 1.09 10.33
N GLY A 100 -8.21 -0.09 10.47
CA GLY A 100 -7.51 -0.48 11.71
C GLY A 100 -6.32 0.42 12.07
N LEU A 101 -5.71 1.10 11.08
CA LEU A 101 -4.59 2.03 11.29
C LEU A 101 -5.03 3.45 11.68
N GLN A 102 -6.31 3.82 11.54
CA GLN A 102 -6.76 5.19 11.81
C GLN A 102 -6.50 5.64 13.25
N GLN A 103 -6.88 4.83 14.24
CA GLN A 103 -6.66 5.15 15.64
C GLN A 103 -5.16 5.15 16.00
N PRO A 104 -4.36 4.13 15.61
CA PRO A 104 -2.91 4.16 15.76
C PRO A 104 -2.26 5.39 15.15
N MET A 105 -2.70 5.83 13.97
CA MET A 105 -2.19 7.04 13.32
C MET A 105 -2.54 8.31 14.08
N SER A 106 -3.74 8.40 14.68
CA SER A 106 -4.07 9.50 15.57
C SER A 106 -3.11 9.56 16.77
N THR A 107 -2.80 8.42 17.39
CA THR A 107 -1.78 8.34 18.46
C THR A 107 -0.37 8.66 17.95
N PHE A 108 -0.03 8.24 16.73
CA PHE A 108 1.26 8.48 16.08
C PHE A 108 1.57 9.96 15.89
N LEU A 109 0.55 10.82 15.81
CA LEU A 109 0.69 12.26 15.62
C LEU A 109 0.56 13.07 16.92
N LYS A 110 0.19 12.42 18.03
CA LYS A 110 0.12 13.08 19.34
C LYS A 110 1.47 13.63 19.77
N VAL A 111 1.50 14.90 20.13
CA VAL A 111 2.75 15.62 20.42
C VAL A 111 3.27 15.38 21.84
N ASP A 112 2.38 15.02 22.76
CA ASP A 112 2.65 14.84 24.20
C ASP A 112 3.24 13.47 24.53
N LEU A 113 3.15 12.52 23.60
CA LEU A 113 3.73 11.18 23.75
C LEU A 113 5.19 11.16 23.30
N ASN A 114 6.01 10.33 23.96
CA ASN A 114 7.35 9.99 23.48
C ASN A 114 7.27 9.18 22.16
N ASP A 115 8.39 9.07 21.41
CA ASP A 115 8.38 8.56 20.04
C ASP A 115 8.07 7.07 19.98
N GLU A 116 8.54 6.31 20.96
CA GLU A 116 8.32 4.88 21.07
C GLU A 116 6.84 4.57 21.30
N ILE A 117 6.23 5.17 22.32
CA ILE A 117 4.81 4.99 22.65
C ILE A 117 3.90 5.45 21.49
N ALA A 118 4.22 6.59 20.87
CA ALA A 118 3.46 7.09 19.73
C ALA A 118 3.51 6.13 18.52
N SER A 119 4.64 5.45 18.32
CA SER A 119 4.86 4.56 17.17
C SER A 119 4.35 3.14 17.40
N GLU A 120 4.28 2.68 18.66
CA GLU A 120 3.99 1.30 19.02
C GLU A 120 2.71 0.75 18.37
N GLY A 121 1.63 1.54 18.37
CA GLY A 121 0.35 1.12 17.80
C GLY A 121 0.40 0.85 16.30
N VAL A 122 1.12 1.70 15.55
CA VAL A 122 1.28 1.55 14.10
C VAL A 122 2.14 0.33 13.81
N ILE A 123 3.29 0.20 14.49
CA ILE A 123 4.20 -0.94 14.32
C ILE A 123 3.49 -2.26 14.64
N ARG A 124 2.71 -2.32 15.74
CA ARG A 124 1.95 -3.51 16.11
C ARG A 124 0.94 -3.91 15.03
N GLN A 125 0.19 -2.96 14.47
CA GLN A 125 -0.75 -3.27 13.38
C GLN A 125 -0.06 -3.83 12.13
N LEU A 126 1.11 -3.28 11.78
CA LEU A 126 1.90 -3.75 10.63
C LEU A 126 2.48 -5.15 10.91
N ASP A 127 3.00 -5.39 12.11
CA ASP A 127 3.56 -6.67 12.52
C ASP A 127 2.50 -7.78 12.55
N ASP A 128 1.36 -7.52 13.18
CA ASP A 128 0.22 -8.44 13.22
C ASP A 128 -0.21 -8.87 11.81
N LEU A 129 -0.27 -7.92 10.87
CA LEU A 129 -0.62 -8.21 9.48
C LEU A 129 0.44 -9.07 8.79
N VAL A 130 1.73 -8.74 8.94
CA VAL A 130 2.83 -9.54 8.36
C VAL A 130 2.80 -10.99 8.86
N GLN A 131 2.54 -11.18 10.16
CA GLN A 131 2.42 -12.53 10.73
C GLN A 131 1.26 -13.31 10.12
N ILE A 132 0.09 -12.68 9.95
CA ILE A 132 -1.09 -13.29 9.33
C ILE A 132 -0.80 -13.69 7.88
N ILE A 133 -0.29 -12.79 7.04
CA ILE A 133 -0.07 -13.08 5.62
C ILE A 133 1.04 -14.11 5.40
N ARG A 134 2.07 -14.14 6.25
CA ARG A 134 3.12 -15.17 6.22
C ARG A 134 2.55 -16.55 6.55
N LYS A 135 1.69 -16.63 7.57
CA LYS A 135 0.98 -17.87 7.92
C LYS A 135 0.07 -18.36 6.79
N CYS A 136 -0.51 -17.44 6.02
CA CYS A 136 -1.30 -17.76 4.83
C CYS A 136 -0.46 -18.00 3.57
N HIS A 137 0.87 -17.87 3.64
CA HIS A 137 1.79 -17.98 2.50
C HIS A 137 1.43 -17.06 1.33
N LEU A 138 0.96 -15.84 1.63
CA LEU A 138 0.64 -14.87 0.59
C LEU A 138 1.87 -14.56 -0.27
N ASN A 139 1.65 -14.45 -1.59
CA ASN A 139 2.69 -14.13 -2.55
C ASN A 139 3.45 -12.84 -2.17
N ALA A 140 4.77 -12.82 -2.36
CA ALA A 140 5.62 -11.68 -1.99
C ALA A 140 5.26 -10.41 -2.77
N ALA A 141 4.92 -10.50 -4.05
CA ALA A 141 4.53 -9.33 -4.84
C ALA A 141 3.17 -8.76 -4.40
N LEU A 142 2.22 -9.61 -3.99
CA LEU A 142 0.97 -9.14 -3.36
C LEU A 142 1.23 -8.52 -1.99
N THR A 143 2.18 -9.06 -1.23
CA THR A 143 2.61 -8.50 0.05
C THR A 143 3.21 -7.11 -0.13
N ILE A 144 4.12 -6.92 -1.09
CA ILE A 144 4.71 -5.61 -1.40
C ILE A 144 3.62 -4.62 -1.81
N GLN A 145 2.72 -4.99 -2.71
CA GLN A 145 1.59 -4.13 -3.11
C GLN A 145 0.71 -3.73 -1.92
N LEU A 146 0.39 -4.68 -1.02
CA LEU A 146 -0.40 -4.41 0.18
C LEU A 146 0.30 -3.38 1.07
N PHE A 147 1.60 -3.57 1.36
CA PHE A 147 2.33 -2.63 2.21
C PHE A 147 2.59 -1.28 1.53
N SER A 148 2.73 -1.23 0.21
CA SER A 148 2.76 0.02 -0.55
C SER A 148 1.51 0.88 -0.29
N GLN A 149 0.32 0.26 -0.29
CA GLN A 149 -0.94 0.94 0.03
C GLN A 149 -0.94 1.47 1.48
N LEU A 150 -0.42 0.68 2.43
CA LEU A 150 -0.39 1.06 3.86
C LEU A 150 0.63 2.15 4.15
N PHE A 151 1.82 2.09 3.58
CA PHE A 151 2.83 3.13 3.71
C PHE A 151 2.36 4.44 3.09
N TYR A 152 1.72 4.38 1.93
CA TYR A 152 1.09 5.56 1.35
C TYR A 152 0.01 6.13 2.28
N PHE A 153 -0.85 5.29 2.85
CA PHE A 153 -1.86 5.74 3.81
C PHE A 153 -1.24 6.43 5.02
N ILE A 154 -0.17 5.88 5.60
CA ILE A 154 0.55 6.49 6.73
C ILE A 154 1.10 7.86 6.35
N SER A 155 1.75 7.96 5.19
CA SER A 155 2.29 9.20 4.63
C SER A 155 1.19 10.26 4.41
N MET A 156 0.14 9.89 3.68
CA MET A 156 -1.02 10.74 3.38
C MET A 156 -1.72 11.20 4.65
N TYR A 157 -1.97 10.30 5.61
CA TYR A 157 -2.65 10.64 6.86
C TYR A 157 -1.84 11.64 7.68
N GLY A 158 -0.54 11.40 7.85
CA GLY A 158 0.35 12.31 8.58
C GLY A 158 0.49 13.66 7.89
N PHE A 159 0.66 13.65 6.56
CA PHE A 159 0.78 14.86 5.76
C PHE A 159 -0.50 15.70 5.78
N ASN A 160 -1.66 15.08 5.51
CA ASN A 160 -2.94 15.77 5.51
C ASN A 160 -3.26 16.32 6.90
N TRP A 161 -2.94 15.60 7.98
CA TRP A 161 -3.13 16.13 9.33
C TRP A 161 -2.35 17.45 9.55
N LEU A 162 -1.10 17.53 9.07
CA LEU A 162 -0.27 18.75 9.18
C LEU A 162 -0.87 19.95 8.43
N VAL A 163 -1.46 19.74 7.26
CA VAL A 163 -1.89 20.84 6.37
C VAL A 163 -3.39 21.17 6.45
N THR A 164 -4.21 20.29 7.03
CA THR A 164 -5.67 20.49 7.09
C THR A 164 -6.20 20.77 8.49
N THR A 165 -5.50 20.33 9.54
CA THR A 165 -5.98 20.48 10.92
C THR A 165 -5.35 21.68 11.61
N ARG A 166 -6.12 22.31 12.50
CA ARG A 166 -5.61 23.43 13.33
C ARG A 166 -4.48 22.98 14.24
N GLU A 167 -4.58 21.76 14.78
CA GLU A 167 -3.57 21.18 15.64
C GLU A 167 -2.28 20.94 14.85
N GLY A 168 -2.37 20.28 13.69
CA GLY A 168 -1.21 20.04 12.82
C GLY A 168 -0.50 21.33 12.40
N ALA A 169 -1.26 22.35 12.00
CA ALA A 169 -0.71 23.66 11.63
C ALA A 169 0.05 24.33 12.80
N PHE A 170 -0.43 24.17 14.04
CA PHE A 170 0.26 24.70 15.23
C PHE A 170 1.60 24.00 15.52
N TYR A 171 1.75 22.75 15.07
CA TYR A 171 2.96 21.95 15.27
C TYR A 171 3.88 21.89 14.04
N LEU A 172 3.74 22.82 13.09
CA LEU A 172 4.70 23.00 11.99
C LEU A 172 6.01 23.62 12.50
N SER A 173 6.75 22.91 13.34
CA SER A 173 8.02 23.35 13.93
C SER A 173 9.14 22.34 13.73
N ARG A 174 10.40 22.77 13.93
CA ARG A 174 11.57 21.90 13.87
C ARG A 174 11.49 20.76 14.87
N GLN A 175 11.11 21.04 16.12
CA GLN A 175 11.00 20.06 17.19
C GLN A 175 10.01 18.98 16.83
N PHE A 176 8.79 19.32 16.39
CA PHE A 176 7.83 18.30 15.98
C PHE A 176 8.30 17.55 14.72
N GLY A 177 8.93 18.25 13.77
CA GLY A 177 9.60 17.61 12.63
C GLY A 177 10.62 16.55 13.05
N LEU A 178 11.45 16.82 14.06
CA LEU A 178 12.41 15.85 14.60
C LEU A 178 11.72 14.66 15.26
N ARG A 179 10.63 14.89 16.02
CA ARG A 179 9.81 13.81 16.63
C ARG A 179 9.23 12.92 15.54
N LEU A 180 8.57 13.50 14.54
CA LEU A 180 7.97 12.78 13.43
C LEU A 180 9.02 12.01 12.62
N ARG A 181 10.24 12.57 12.44
CA ARG A 181 11.38 11.86 11.84
C ARG A 181 11.73 10.58 12.59
N ASN A 182 11.88 10.66 13.90
CA ASN A 182 12.20 9.50 14.74
C ASN A 182 11.10 8.45 14.67
N ARG A 183 9.83 8.89 14.66
CA ARG A 183 8.66 8.00 14.55
C ARG A 183 8.61 7.28 13.20
N LEU A 184 8.87 7.99 12.10
CA LEU A 184 9.00 7.38 10.77
C LEU A 184 10.17 6.39 10.71
N GLN A 185 11.28 6.68 11.40
CA GLN A 185 12.42 5.78 11.46
C GLN A 185 12.07 4.42 12.08
N TYR A 186 11.19 4.35 13.09
CA TYR A 186 10.69 3.07 13.61
C TYR A 186 9.94 2.27 12.53
N ILE A 187 9.15 2.94 11.68
CA ILE A 187 8.44 2.30 10.58
C ILE A 187 9.43 1.80 9.52
N CYS A 188 10.41 2.61 9.13
CA CYS A 188 11.43 2.23 8.16
C CYS A 188 12.29 1.06 8.66
N GLN A 189 12.76 1.09 9.92
CA GLN A 189 13.51 0.00 10.52
C GLN A 189 12.68 -1.28 10.64
N TRP A 190 11.38 -1.17 10.91
CA TRP A 190 10.48 -2.31 10.86
C TRP A 190 10.37 -2.85 9.43
N ALA A 191 10.17 -1.99 8.43
CA ALA A 191 10.04 -2.38 7.03
C ALA A 191 11.30 -3.11 6.52
N GLU A 192 12.49 -2.58 6.84
CA GLU A 192 13.78 -3.20 6.51
C GLU A 192 13.89 -4.63 7.08
N LYS A 193 13.50 -4.84 8.34
CA LYS A 193 13.48 -6.19 8.95
C LYS A 193 12.52 -7.15 8.25
N GLN A 194 11.51 -6.64 7.56
CA GLN A 194 10.54 -7.45 6.81
C GLN A 194 10.87 -7.58 5.31
N GLY A 195 11.92 -6.92 4.80
CA GLY A 195 12.25 -6.88 3.37
C GLY A 195 11.31 -5.97 2.56
N LEU A 196 10.80 -4.90 3.18
CA LEU A 196 9.85 -3.95 2.61
C LEU A 196 10.42 -2.52 2.51
N GLU A 197 11.74 -2.37 2.65
CA GLU A 197 12.45 -1.09 2.70
C GLU A 197 12.18 -0.23 1.47
N LEU A 198 12.28 -0.79 0.26
CA LEU A 198 12.06 -0.04 -0.99
C LEU A 198 10.64 0.50 -1.11
N ALA A 199 9.65 -0.28 -0.67
CA ALA A 199 8.25 0.15 -0.66
C ALA A 199 8.03 1.25 0.38
N ALA A 200 8.63 1.12 1.57
CA ALA A 200 8.55 2.13 2.62
C ALA A 200 9.21 3.45 2.17
N GLU A 201 10.42 3.39 1.63
CA GLU A 201 11.14 4.54 1.08
C GLU A 201 10.31 5.25 0.02
N CYS A 202 9.77 4.51 -0.95
CA CYS A 202 8.98 5.09 -2.03
C CYS A 202 7.68 5.76 -1.56
N HIS A 203 6.95 5.13 -0.64
CA HIS A 203 5.59 5.57 -0.29
C HIS A 203 5.51 6.47 0.95
N LEU A 204 6.55 6.51 1.79
CA LEU A 204 6.70 7.47 2.90
C LEU A 204 7.40 8.77 2.47
N ASP A 205 7.98 8.81 1.27
CA ASP A 205 8.86 9.87 0.78
C ASP A 205 8.28 11.29 0.95
N ARG A 206 6.98 11.50 0.67
CA ARG A 206 6.37 12.83 0.83
C ARG A 206 6.38 13.32 2.28
N LEU A 207 5.99 12.46 3.23
CA LEU A 207 6.02 12.80 4.65
C LEU A 207 7.47 12.95 5.13
N GLN A 208 8.40 12.15 4.60
CA GLN A 208 9.82 12.27 4.86
C GLN A 208 10.40 13.62 4.35
N GLN A 209 10.01 14.07 3.15
CA GLN A 209 10.36 15.38 2.61
C GLN A 209 9.75 16.51 3.42
N THR A 210 8.53 16.34 3.93
CA THR A 210 7.89 17.31 4.82
C THR A 210 8.68 17.46 6.12
N VAL A 211 9.06 16.34 6.73
CA VAL A 211 9.94 16.31 7.91
C VAL A 211 11.30 16.96 7.63
N ASN A 212 11.90 16.69 6.47
CA ASN A 212 13.18 17.30 6.10
C ASN A 212 13.02 18.82 5.92
N LEU A 213 11.95 19.28 5.27
CA LEU A 213 11.63 20.70 5.10
C LEU A 213 11.43 21.38 6.47
N LEU A 214 10.69 20.75 7.40
CA LEU A 214 10.46 21.27 8.75
C LEU A 214 11.77 21.36 9.55
N THR A 215 12.64 20.36 9.44
CA THR A 215 13.86 20.26 10.28
C THR A 215 15.07 21.03 9.74
N THR A 216 15.09 21.34 8.45
CA THR A 216 16.14 22.14 7.81
C THR A 216 16.00 23.62 8.19
N PRO A 217 17.08 24.32 8.59
CA PRO A 217 17.02 25.74 8.96
C PRO A 217 16.46 26.61 7.83
N LYS A 218 15.60 27.57 8.17
CA LYS A 218 14.94 28.47 7.20
C LYS A 218 15.79 29.71 6.88
N THR A 219 17.02 29.49 6.45
CA THR A 219 18.00 30.55 6.10
C THR A 219 18.37 30.51 4.63
N ILE A 220 18.77 31.67 4.06
CA ILE A 220 19.02 31.83 2.62
C ILE A 220 20.11 30.88 2.10
N ASP A 221 21.13 30.61 2.90
CA ASP A 221 22.21 29.67 2.56
C ASP A 221 21.71 28.21 2.45
N GLN A 222 20.54 27.90 3.01
CA GLN A 222 19.94 26.56 2.99
C GLN A 222 18.95 26.36 1.83
N ILE A 223 18.74 27.33 0.94
CA ILE A 223 17.79 27.21 -0.18
C ILE A 223 18.04 25.95 -1.02
N ALA A 224 19.31 25.61 -1.30
CA ALA A 224 19.64 24.41 -2.05
C ALA A 224 19.25 23.12 -1.30
N SER A 225 19.47 23.07 0.02
CA SER A 225 19.10 21.92 0.86
C SER A 225 17.59 21.78 0.99
N LEU A 226 16.87 22.91 1.14
CA LEU A 226 15.41 22.94 1.19
C LEU A 226 14.83 22.48 -0.15
N GLY A 227 15.35 23.01 -1.26
CA GLY A 227 14.91 22.65 -2.61
C GLY A 227 15.21 21.22 -3.03
N ALA A 228 16.29 20.61 -2.50
CA ALA A 228 16.60 19.19 -2.74
C ALA A 228 15.50 18.25 -2.17
N THR A 229 14.64 18.76 -1.30
CA THR A 229 13.53 18.01 -0.68
C THR A 229 12.17 18.34 -1.30
N CYS A 230 12.13 19.02 -2.46
CA CYS A 230 10.89 19.48 -3.10
C CYS A 230 10.54 18.75 -4.40
N TYR A 231 10.92 17.48 -4.53
CA TYR A 231 10.62 16.68 -5.72
C TYR A 231 9.35 15.82 -5.58
N LYS A 232 8.87 15.57 -4.36
CA LYS A 232 7.51 15.04 -4.11
C LYS A 232 6.54 16.11 -3.66
N LEU A 233 6.97 17.07 -2.83
CA LEU A 233 6.10 18.15 -2.36
C LEU A 233 5.85 19.17 -3.47
N ASN A 234 4.57 19.36 -3.84
CA ASN A 234 4.21 20.34 -4.84
C ASN A 234 4.33 21.78 -4.30
N SER A 235 4.32 22.76 -5.20
CA SER A 235 4.54 24.18 -4.86
C SER A 235 3.55 24.71 -3.83
N LEU A 236 2.27 24.31 -3.90
CA LEU A 236 1.23 24.72 -2.97
C LEU A 236 1.50 24.18 -1.55
N GLN A 237 1.92 22.92 -1.47
CA GLN A 237 2.29 22.26 -0.22
C GLN A 237 3.53 22.90 0.42
N VAL A 238 4.60 23.10 -0.36
CA VAL A 238 5.82 23.77 0.10
C VAL A 238 5.52 25.17 0.61
N LYS A 239 4.74 25.95 -0.14
CA LYS A 239 4.32 27.29 0.26
C LYS A 239 3.58 27.27 1.58
N TYR A 240 2.56 26.41 1.71
CA TYR A 240 1.77 26.29 2.93
C TYR A 240 2.64 25.95 4.14
N LEU A 241 3.52 24.95 4.02
CA LEU A 241 4.39 24.49 5.11
C LEU A 241 5.35 25.60 5.58
N LEU A 242 5.91 26.38 4.65
CA LEU A 242 6.85 27.45 4.99
C LEU A 242 6.15 28.71 5.52
N GLU A 243 4.98 29.08 4.97
CA GLU A 243 4.21 30.24 5.43
C GLU A 243 3.60 30.03 6.83
N ASN A 244 3.25 28.78 7.16
CA ASN A 244 2.68 28.41 8.47
C ASN A 244 3.71 27.83 9.44
N TYR A 245 4.99 27.83 9.07
CA TYR A 245 6.06 27.35 9.96
C TYR A 245 6.12 28.18 11.25
N VAL A 246 6.11 27.50 12.40
CA VAL A 246 6.19 28.09 13.74
C VAL A 246 7.64 28.02 14.22
N PRO A 247 8.40 29.14 14.20
CA PRO A 247 9.79 29.14 14.61
C PRO A 247 9.93 29.00 16.12
N GLU A 248 10.97 28.31 16.52
CA GLU A 248 11.33 28.13 17.93
C GLU A 248 12.14 29.30 18.48
N VAL A 249 12.36 29.29 19.80
CA VAL A 249 13.17 30.31 20.47
C VAL A 249 14.58 30.33 19.88
N GLY A 250 14.96 31.47 19.28
CA GLY A 250 16.25 31.64 18.63
C GLY A 250 16.29 31.23 17.15
N GLU A 251 15.19 30.75 16.57
CA GLU A 251 15.09 30.43 15.15
C GLU A 251 14.50 31.62 14.36
N PRO A 252 15.12 32.02 13.23
CA PRO A 252 14.55 33.04 12.37
C PRO A 252 13.27 32.53 11.67
N ARG A 253 12.32 33.44 11.44
CA ARG A 253 11.20 33.17 10.53
C ARG A 253 11.73 33.01 9.10
N ALA A 254 11.11 32.11 8.34
CA ALA A 254 11.34 32.02 6.90
C ALA A 254 11.07 33.39 6.26
N SER A 255 12.07 33.95 5.57
CA SER A 255 11.92 35.21 4.84
C SER A 255 11.05 34.98 3.59
N ARG A 256 10.40 36.04 3.10
CA ARG A 256 9.61 35.95 1.86
C ARG A 256 10.45 35.48 0.68
N ASP A 257 11.67 35.99 0.56
CA ASP A 257 12.58 35.63 -0.54
C ASP A 257 12.94 34.14 -0.49
N LEU A 258 13.19 33.59 0.71
CA LEU A 258 13.42 32.15 0.87
C LEU A 258 12.22 31.34 0.42
N ILE A 259 11.01 31.73 0.85
CA ILE A 259 9.77 31.02 0.49
C ILE A 259 9.59 31.03 -1.03
N VAL A 260 9.76 32.19 -1.67
CA VAL A 260 9.62 32.34 -3.13
C VAL A 260 10.60 31.43 -3.87
N GLU A 261 11.87 31.39 -3.48
CA GLU A 261 12.87 30.57 -4.16
C GLU A 261 12.63 29.06 -3.97
N VAL A 262 12.28 28.61 -2.77
CA VAL A 262 12.02 27.18 -2.52
C VAL A 262 10.72 26.73 -3.21
N VAL A 263 9.69 27.58 -3.24
CA VAL A 263 8.46 27.32 -4.00
C VAL A 263 8.76 27.21 -5.49
N ARG A 264 9.59 28.10 -6.04
CA ARG A 264 10.02 28.05 -7.44
C ARG A 264 10.76 26.75 -7.78
N LEU A 265 11.55 26.21 -6.85
CA LEU A 265 12.20 24.91 -7.03
C LEU A 265 11.17 23.78 -7.09
N ALA A 266 10.15 23.79 -6.21
CA ALA A 266 9.05 22.83 -6.25
C ALA A 266 8.23 22.93 -7.55
N GLU A 267 7.97 24.15 -8.04
CA GLU A 267 7.31 24.40 -9.33
C GLU A 267 8.10 23.79 -10.52
N SER A 268 9.43 23.84 -10.45
CA SER A 268 10.30 23.30 -11.50
C SER A 268 10.49 21.77 -11.44
N GLN A 269 10.11 21.14 -10.31
CA GLN A 269 10.30 19.72 -10.05
C GLN A 269 8.96 19.01 -9.84
N ALA A 270 8.44 19.00 -8.61
CA ALA A 270 7.24 18.27 -8.23
C ALA A 270 5.99 18.64 -9.05
N ASP A 271 5.80 19.92 -9.38
CA ASP A 271 4.65 20.37 -10.18
C ASP A 271 4.75 19.91 -11.64
N VAL A 272 5.96 19.90 -12.22
CA VAL A 272 6.20 19.37 -13.56
C VAL A 272 5.89 17.88 -13.59
N MET A 273 6.39 17.12 -12.62
CA MET A 273 6.11 15.69 -12.48
C MET A 273 4.62 15.42 -12.30
N SER A 274 3.95 16.16 -11.42
CA SER A 274 2.50 16.02 -11.18
C SER A 274 1.68 16.27 -12.45
N LYS A 275 2.04 17.29 -13.23
CA LYS A 275 1.39 17.60 -14.53
C LYS A 275 1.65 16.51 -15.57
N GLN A 276 2.86 15.97 -15.64
CA GLN A 276 3.21 14.86 -16.54
C GLN A 276 2.39 13.60 -16.24
N ASP A 277 2.18 13.33 -14.96
CA ASP A 277 1.38 12.20 -14.47
C ASP A 277 -0.14 12.48 -14.52
N GLY A 278 -0.56 13.68 -14.92
CA GLY A 278 -1.97 14.07 -15.01
C GLY A 278 -2.64 14.35 -13.66
N PHE A 279 -1.87 14.52 -12.59
CA PHE A 279 -2.37 14.85 -11.26
C PHE A 279 -2.50 16.37 -11.06
N PRO A 280 -3.58 16.84 -10.41
CA PRO A 280 -3.75 18.26 -10.10
C PRO A 280 -2.79 18.69 -8.97
N ILE A 281 -2.36 19.95 -9.03
CA ILE A 281 -1.62 20.56 -7.91
C ILE A 281 -2.63 20.96 -6.84
N GLN A 282 -2.56 20.31 -5.69
CA GLN A 282 -3.49 20.51 -4.58
C GLN A 282 -2.75 20.46 -3.24
N LEU A 283 -3.35 21.05 -2.21
CA LEU A 283 -2.75 21.07 -0.88
C LEU A 283 -2.78 19.67 -0.26
N GLU A 284 -3.93 19.01 -0.31
CA GLU A 284 -4.14 17.69 0.29
C GLU A 284 -3.69 16.56 -0.64
N GLU A 285 -3.16 15.50 -0.05
CA GLU A 285 -2.92 14.24 -0.74
C GLU A 285 -4.22 13.45 -0.89
N SER A 286 -4.34 12.74 -2.02
CA SER A 286 -5.48 11.88 -2.28
C SER A 286 -5.56 10.74 -1.26
N PRO A 287 -6.74 10.43 -0.70
CA PRO A 287 -6.88 9.38 0.31
C PRO A 287 -6.63 7.96 -0.23
N GLN A 288 -6.56 7.80 -1.55
CA GLN A 288 -6.32 6.55 -2.25
C GLN A 288 -5.04 6.64 -3.07
N LEU A 289 -4.20 5.61 -2.99
CA LEU A 289 -3.06 5.46 -3.90
C LEU A 289 -3.57 4.93 -5.23
N HIS A 290 -3.36 5.70 -6.30
CA HIS A 290 -3.71 5.31 -7.67
C HIS A 290 -2.67 4.35 -8.26
N LEU A 291 -2.53 3.16 -7.65
CA LEU A 291 -1.71 2.07 -8.17
C LEU A 291 -2.63 0.96 -8.68
N SER A 292 -2.45 0.55 -9.94
CA SER A 292 -3.18 -0.58 -10.50
C SER A 292 -2.77 -1.87 -9.80
N PHE A 293 -3.75 -2.71 -9.43
CA PHE A 293 -3.48 -4.05 -8.93
C PHE A 293 -2.81 -4.90 -10.01
N VAL A 294 -1.71 -5.55 -9.67
CA VAL A 294 -0.95 -6.39 -10.60
C VAL A 294 -0.94 -7.83 -10.09
N PHE A 295 -1.42 -8.75 -10.90
CA PHE A 295 -1.28 -10.18 -10.62
C PHE A 295 0.20 -10.60 -10.72
N PRO A 296 0.76 -11.26 -9.71
CA PRO A 296 2.09 -11.84 -9.80
C PRO A 296 2.18 -12.86 -10.94
N SER A 297 3.32 -12.89 -11.62
CA SER A 297 3.62 -13.90 -12.64
C SER A 297 4.19 -15.18 -12.03
N ASP A 298 4.83 -15.08 -10.88
CA ASP A 298 5.64 -16.12 -10.24
C ASP A 298 5.59 -16.00 -8.69
N GLY A 299 6.42 -16.78 -7.99
CA GLY A 299 6.54 -16.72 -6.53
C GLY A 299 5.42 -17.42 -5.75
N TYR A 300 4.52 -18.10 -6.45
CA TYR A 300 3.43 -18.89 -5.88
C TYR A 300 3.90 -20.19 -5.22
N PHE A 301 3.16 -20.65 -4.22
CA PHE A 301 3.57 -21.77 -3.37
C PHE A 301 3.60 -23.10 -4.14
N VAL A 302 2.69 -23.31 -5.08
CA VAL A 302 2.64 -24.50 -5.93
C VAL A 302 3.91 -24.66 -6.75
N GLY A 303 4.53 -23.56 -7.20
CA GLY A 303 5.80 -23.59 -7.92
C GLY A 303 6.93 -24.16 -7.05
N LYS A 304 6.97 -23.79 -5.77
CA LYS A 304 7.95 -24.29 -4.80
C LYS A 304 7.75 -25.77 -4.46
N LEU A 305 6.50 -26.23 -4.39
CA LEU A 305 6.19 -27.65 -4.20
C LEU A 305 6.62 -28.49 -5.40
N LEU A 306 6.38 -28.00 -6.61
CA LEU A 306 6.77 -28.71 -7.83
C LEU A 306 8.30 -28.79 -7.96
N SER A 307 9.04 -27.72 -7.65
CA SER A 307 10.51 -27.74 -7.67
C SER A 307 11.16 -28.59 -6.56
N ALA A 308 10.42 -28.93 -5.50
CA ALA A 308 10.91 -29.81 -4.43
C ALA A 308 10.62 -31.30 -4.68
N LEU A 309 9.78 -31.60 -5.68
CA LEU A 309 9.37 -32.96 -6.06
C LEU A 309 10.11 -33.48 -7.31
N PHE A 310 10.97 -32.67 -7.91
CA PHE A 310 11.86 -32.99 -9.03
C PHE A 310 13.29 -32.54 -8.71
#